data_AF-A0A960IDZ6-F1
#
_entry.id   AF-A0A960IDZ6-F1
#
_cell.length_a   1.000
_cell.length_b   1.000
_cell.length_c   1.000
_cell.angle_alpha   90.00
_cell.angle_beta   90.00
_cell.angle_gamma   90.00
#
_symmetry.space_group_name_H-M   'P 1'
#
loop_
_entity.id
_entity.type
_entity.pdbx_description
1 polymer ?
#
loop_
_entity_poly.entity_id
_entity_poly.type
_entity_poly.pdbx_seq_one_letter_code
_entity_poly.pdbx_strand_id
1 'polypeptide(L)'
;RDDDLDDDPGGPPGAGAGEDRGVGPSGPRLAAVDQPDHRDDIAVDERDPTPVGAGGPRVSSNREAATIAAELILHGRRTIAFCRSRKGTEIVAADVRRRLPDGLADAVSAYRGGYLTVERRAIEDELFSGRLQGVVATTALELGVDIGGLDACVLNGFPGTIASLWQQAGRAGREAQQSLAVLVAGQDQLDQWLMAHPREVFTRPPEPAVINPTNPFVLGPHLACAAFELPLSWADEAFWPADVLADGVRGLVVDDRLKIRPRRAGSRLEPRAVWSARGWPSHGVGLRGGSSREVRIATADGELVGTVDEGRAPRLVHPGATYLHQGRAYRVDDLDLDDGVAWVSTTDGGDVTQARSETEVRVLGVGERRPIGGAVLHLGDIEVSSQVTGYQRRDRFTGEVLAREPLDLPPSHLVTRAVWYTIPPALLAAADVSLAAAPGALHAAEHAAIGMLPLFTICDRWDVGGVSTLLQADTGLPTVVIYDGYAGGAGIAELGYEVADRHLAATLDAIEGCPCDDGCPSCVQSPKCGNFNEPLDKDGAARLLGVLLGARP
;
A
#
# COMPACT_ATOMS: atom_id res chain seq x y z
N ARG A 1 -42.55 66.90 -24.86
CA ARG A 1 -43.26 67.54 -25.97
C ARG A 1 -42.60 67.01 -27.21
N ASP A 2 -43.27 65.99 -27.77
CA ASP A 2 -43.38 65.66 -29.20
C ASP A 2 -42.05 65.31 -29.91
N ASP A 3 -41.94 64.34 -30.80
CA ASP A 3 -42.86 63.41 -31.42
C ASP A 3 -42.02 62.30 -32.09
N ASP A 4 -42.69 61.23 -32.47
CA ASP A 4 -42.25 60.04 -33.21
C ASP A 4 -41.53 60.31 -34.55
N LEU A 5 -40.71 59.34 -35.00
CA LEU A 5 -40.97 58.51 -36.20
C LEU A 5 -39.77 57.61 -36.58
N ASP A 6 -40.02 56.30 -36.51
CA ASP A 6 -39.65 55.16 -37.39
C ASP A 6 -38.42 55.23 -38.32
N ASP A 7 -37.52 54.23 -38.21
CA ASP A 7 -37.52 53.07 -39.13
C ASP A 7 -36.54 51.96 -38.64
N ASP A 8 -37.06 50.73 -38.55
CA ASP A 8 -36.36 49.44 -38.37
C ASP A 8 -36.27 48.78 -39.77
N PRO A 9 -35.26 47.93 -40.12
CA PRO A 9 -35.30 46.54 -39.67
C PRO A 9 -33.92 45.88 -39.42
N GLY A 10 -33.85 45.07 -38.35
CA GLY A 10 -33.47 43.67 -38.52
C GLY A 10 -32.31 43.11 -37.68
N GLY A 11 -32.64 42.63 -36.48
CA GLY A 11 -31.87 41.63 -35.74
C GLY A 11 -32.79 40.85 -34.78
N PRO A 12 -32.78 39.49 -34.75
CA PRO A 12 -33.77 38.72 -34.00
C PRO A 12 -33.43 38.59 -32.50
N PRO A 13 -34.43 38.27 -31.64
CA PRO A 13 -34.47 38.68 -30.24
C PRO A 13 -34.05 37.60 -29.24
N GLY A 14 -33.75 38.04 -28.02
CA GLY A 14 -33.56 37.19 -26.85
C GLY A 14 -34.83 36.89 -26.06
N ALA A 15 -34.77 35.75 -25.37
CA ALA A 15 -35.45 35.34 -24.13
C ALA A 15 -36.99 35.22 -24.09
N GLY A 16 -37.46 33.99 -23.85
CA GLY A 16 -38.78 33.67 -23.29
C GLY A 16 -38.64 32.57 -22.24
N ALA A 17 -39.10 32.86 -21.03
CA ALA A 17 -39.11 32.00 -19.86
C ALA A 17 -40.08 30.80 -20.00
N GLY A 18 -39.72 29.67 -19.39
CA GLY A 18 -40.58 28.49 -19.28
C GLY A 18 -40.21 27.63 -18.06
N GLU A 19 -40.99 27.79 -16.99
CA GLU A 19 -41.33 26.86 -15.91
C GLU A 19 -40.28 25.82 -15.45
N ASP A 20 -39.60 26.13 -14.34
CA ASP A 20 -38.90 25.13 -13.52
C ASP A 20 -39.93 24.41 -12.62
N ARG A 21 -40.35 23.22 -13.04
CA ARG A 21 -41.22 22.34 -12.25
C ARG A 21 -40.36 21.52 -11.30
N GLY A 22 -40.54 21.78 -10.00
CA GLY A 22 -39.88 21.07 -8.92
C GLY A 22 -40.02 19.55 -9.02
N VAL A 23 -38.89 18.87 -8.90
CA VAL A 23 -38.83 17.43 -8.64
C VAL A 23 -38.57 17.25 -7.15
N GLY A 24 -39.64 16.94 -6.42
CA GLY A 24 -39.57 16.41 -5.06
C GLY A 24 -39.05 14.97 -5.02
N PRO A 25 -38.76 14.44 -3.83
CA PRO A 25 -37.96 13.24 -3.64
C PRO A 25 -38.76 11.94 -3.85
N SER A 26 -38.04 10.85 -4.09
CA SER A 26 -38.43 9.43 -4.06
C SER A 26 -38.68 8.71 -5.40
N GLY A 27 -37.77 7.78 -5.69
CA GLY A 27 -37.85 6.70 -6.68
C GLY A 27 -36.55 5.91 -6.62
N PRO A 28 -36.57 4.58 -6.46
CA PRO A 28 -35.36 3.79 -6.24
C PRO A 28 -34.45 3.93 -7.46
N ARG A 29 -33.18 4.30 -7.23
CA ARG A 29 -32.14 4.24 -8.26
C ARG A 29 -32.11 2.80 -8.76
N LEU A 30 -32.40 2.60 -10.04
CA LEU A 30 -32.18 1.34 -10.73
C LEU A 30 -30.74 0.92 -10.44
N ALA A 31 -30.60 -0.12 -9.61
CA ALA A 31 -29.35 -0.84 -9.47
C ALA A 31 -28.93 -1.26 -10.88
N ALA A 32 -27.68 -0.98 -11.24
CA ALA A 32 -27.05 -1.68 -12.35
C ALA A 32 -27.27 -3.18 -12.07
N VAL A 33 -27.89 -3.87 -13.02
CA VAL A 33 -28.00 -5.33 -12.95
C VAL A 33 -26.56 -5.83 -12.98
N ASP A 34 -26.08 -6.34 -11.83
CA ASP A 34 -24.79 -7.04 -11.76
C ASP A 34 -24.80 -8.10 -12.86
N GLN A 35 -23.81 -8.04 -13.76
CA GLN A 35 -23.55 -9.18 -14.62
C GLN A 35 -23.29 -10.40 -13.73
N PRO A 36 -23.78 -11.59 -14.09
CA PRO A 36 -23.54 -12.78 -13.29
C PRO A 36 -22.04 -12.96 -13.06
N ASP A 37 -21.66 -13.12 -11.79
CA ASP A 37 -20.29 -13.40 -11.40
C ASP A 37 -19.93 -14.82 -11.84
N HIS A 38 -19.27 -14.94 -13.00
CA HIS A 38 -18.87 -16.22 -13.57
C HIS A 38 -17.78 -16.95 -12.79
N ARG A 39 -17.34 -16.43 -11.63
CA ARG A 39 -16.39 -17.11 -10.74
C ARG A 39 -16.91 -18.46 -10.26
N ASP A 40 -18.23 -18.61 -10.11
CA ASP A 40 -18.88 -19.87 -9.70
C ASP A 40 -18.79 -20.98 -10.77
N ASP A 41 -18.51 -20.64 -12.03
CA ASP A 41 -18.40 -21.58 -13.15
C ASP A 41 -16.95 -22.13 -13.32
N ILE A 42 -16.00 -21.65 -12.51
CA ILE A 42 -14.59 -22.05 -12.60
C ILE A 42 -14.35 -23.31 -11.79
N ALA A 43 -14.12 -24.44 -12.47
CA ALA A 43 -13.71 -25.67 -11.83
C ALA A 43 -12.28 -25.52 -11.25
N VAL A 44 -12.15 -25.68 -9.93
CA VAL A 44 -10.84 -25.79 -9.27
C VAL A 44 -10.36 -27.23 -9.39
N ASP A 45 -9.26 -27.43 -10.11
CA ASP A 45 -8.59 -28.72 -10.18
C ASP A 45 -7.70 -28.91 -8.94
N GLU A 46 -8.20 -29.67 -7.97
CA GLU A 46 -7.52 -29.95 -6.69
C GLU A 46 -6.61 -31.17 -6.75
N ARG A 47 -6.28 -31.67 -7.95
CA ARG A 47 -5.34 -32.79 -8.06
C ARG A 47 -4.01 -32.41 -7.40
N ASP A 48 -3.67 -33.17 -6.37
CA ASP A 48 -2.40 -33.05 -5.65
C ASP A 48 -1.27 -33.09 -6.69
N PRO A 49 -0.50 -32.01 -6.88
CA PRO A 49 0.55 -32.02 -7.88
C PRO A 49 1.49 -33.15 -7.48
N THR A 50 1.69 -34.13 -8.37
CA THR A 50 2.73 -35.15 -8.19
C THR A 50 3.98 -34.43 -7.72
N PRO A 51 4.53 -34.75 -6.52
CA PRO A 51 5.61 -33.98 -5.95
C PRO A 51 6.77 -34.00 -6.93
N VAL A 52 7.01 -32.86 -7.58
CA VAL A 52 8.13 -32.67 -8.49
C VAL A 52 9.36 -32.65 -7.59
N GLY A 53 10.00 -33.82 -7.47
CA GLY A 53 11.26 -34.09 -6.75
C GLY A 53 11.66 -33.06 -5.68
N ALA A 54 11.34 -33.34 -4.42
CA ALA A 54 11.90 -32.64 -3.28
C ALA A 54 13.43 -32.82 -3.26
N GLY A 55 14.18 -31.87 -3.81
CA GLY A 55 15.66 -32.00 -3.86
C GLY A 55 16.45 -30.80 -4.37
N GLY A 56 15.82 -29.64 -4.61
CA GLY A 56 16.53 -28.44 -5.06
C GLY A 56 15.96 -27.16 -4.43
N PRO A 57 16.78 -26.09 -4.31
CA PRO A 57 16.29 -24.80 -3.85
C PRO A 57 15.19 -24.31 -4.79
N ARG A 58 14.09 -23.82 -4.21
CA ARG A 58 12.93 -23.35 -4.97
C ARG A 58 13.37 -22.25 -5.95
N VAL A 59 12.93 -22.37 -7.19
CA VAL A 59 13.21 -21.40 -8.25
C VAL A 59 12.48 -20.09 -7.94
N SER A 60 13.08 -18.94 -8.26
CA SER A 60 12.45 -17.64 -8.03
C SER A 60 11.20 -17.46 -8.90
N SER A 61 10.16 -16.83 -8.35
CA SER A 61 8.91 -16.55 -9.08
C SER A 61 9.15 -15.74 -10.36
N ASN A 62 10.13 -14.82 -10.34
CA ASN A 62 10.56 -14.09 -11.54
C ASN A 62 10.98 -15.04 -12.68
N ARG A 63 11.78 -16.08 -12.36
CA ARG A 63 12.26 -17.03 -13.36
C ARG A 63 11.14 -17.94 -13.85
N GLU A 64 10.26 -18.41 -12.96
CA GLU A 64 9.10 -19.22 -13.33
C GLU A 64 8.13 -18.42 -14.22
N ALA A 65 7.78 -17.20 -13.82
CA ALA A 65 6.93 -16.31 -14.61
C ALA A 65 7.54 -16.01 -15.99
N ALA A 66 8.85 -15.75 -16.07
CA ALA A 66 9.55 -15.55 -17.34
C ALA A 66 9.55 -16.81 -18.21
N THR A 67 9.69 -18.00 -17.60
CA THR A 67 9.62 -19.28 -18.32
C THR A 67 8.24 -19.47 -18.95
N ILE A 68 7.18 -19.34 -18.15
CA ILE A 68 5.81 -19.53 -18.59
C ILE A 68 5.44 -18.50 -19.66
N ALA A 69 5.78 -17.21 -19.46
CA ALA A 69 5.51 -16.18 -20.44
C ALA A 69 6.26 -16.43 -21.77
N ALA A 70 7.53 -16.85 -21.72
CA ALA A 70 8.28 -17.18 -22.92
C ALA A 70 7.66 -18.37 -23.68
N GLU A 71 7.28 -19.44 -23.00
CA GLU A 71 6.63 -20.61 -23.62
C GLU A 71 5.31 -20.24 -24.29
N LEU A 72 4.48 -19.41 -23.64
CA LEU A 72 3.23 -18.92 -24.22
C LEU A 72 3.48 -18.11 -25.51
N ILE A 73 4.48 -17.21 -25.49
CA ILE A 73 4.86 -16.41 -26.66
C ILE A 73 5.43 -17.28 -27.78
N LEU A 74 6.26 -18.28 -27.46
CA LEU A 74 6.78 -19.25 -28.45
C LEU A 74 5.65 -20.01 -29.16
N HIS A 75 4.55 -20.27 -28.44
CA HIS A 75 3.35 -20.89 -28.98
C HIS A 75 2.34 -19.90 -29.60
N GLY A 76 2.77 -18.67 -29.88
CA GLY A 76 1.98 -17.67 -30.58
C GLY A 76 0.83 -17.10 -29.74
N ARG A 77 0.93 -17.14 -28.41
CA ARG A 77 -0.04 -16.53 -27.49
C ARG A 77 0.43 -15.15 -27.09
N ARG A 78 -0.40 -14.14 -27.36
CA ARG A 78 -0.16 -12.76 -26.94
C ARG A 78 -0.28 -12.67 -25.44
N THR A 79 0.83 -12.36 -24.77
CA THR A 79 0.95 -12.56 -23.32
C THR A 79 1.27 -11.26 -22.58
N ILE A 80 0.56 -10.99 -21.49
CA ILE A 80 0.96 -9.98 -20.50
C ILE A 80 1.50 -10.68 -19.26
N ALA A 81 2.60 -10.16 -18.70
CA ALA A 81 3.13 -10.61 -17.42
C ALA A 81 3.17 -9.46 -16.41
N PHE A 82 2.39 -9.53 -15.34
CA PHE A 82 2.39 -8.52 -14.27
C PHE A 82 3.44 -8.83 -13.22
N CYS A 83 4.18 -7.81 -12.78
CA CYS A 83 5.20 -7.89 -11.74
C CYS A 83 4.96 -6.81 -10.66
N ARG A 84 5.23 -7.14 -9.40
CA ARG A 84 5.02 -6.24 -8.25
C ARG A 84 5.98 -5.05 -8.16
N SER A 85 7.12 -5.10 -8.84
CA SER A 85 8.13 -4.04 -8.75
C SER A 85 8.71 -3.69 -10.11
N ARG A 86 9.10 -2.42 -10.27
CA ARG A 86 9.79 -1.92 -11.47
C ARG A 86 11.03 -2.74 -11.80
N LYS A 87 11.81 -3.12 -10.77
CA LYS A 87 13.00 -3.97 -10.93
C LYS A 87 12.62 -5.38 -11.40
N GLY A 88 11.58 -5.97 -10.81
CA GLY A 88 11.07 -7.28 -11.22
C GLY A 88 10.62 -7.29 -12.67
N THR A 89 9.90 -6.25 -13.11
CA THR A 89 9.46 -6.07 -14.50
C THR A 89 10.63 -6.14 -15.49
N GLU A 90 11.70 -5.38 -15.24
CA GLU A 90 12.87 -5.36 -16.13
C GLU A 90 13.61 -6.71 -16.13
N ILE A 91 13.74 -7.36 -14.96
CA ILE A 91 14.39 -8.68 -14.84
C ILE A 91 13.61 -9.74 -15.62
N VAL A 92 12.28 -9.79 -15.43
CA VAL A 92 11.42 -10.77 -16.10
C VAL A 92 11.41 -10.53 -17.61
N ALA A 93 11.28 -9.28 -18.06
CA ALA A 93 11.34 -8.94 -19.49
C ALA A 93 12.66 -9.38 -20.13
N ALA A 94 13.79 -9.11 -19.47
CA ALA A 94 15.11 -9.52 -19.96
C ALA A 94 15.27 -11.05 -20.02
N ASP A 95 14.74 -11.78 -19.04
CA ASP A 95 14.79 -13.25 -19.03
C ASP A 95 13.88 -13.86 -20.11
N VAL A 96 12.68 -13.30 -20.33
CA VAL A 96 11.78 -13.70 -21.43
C VAL A 96 12.49 -13.53 -22.77
N ARG A 97 13.04 -12.34 -23.06
CA ARG A 97 13.74 -12.08 -24.34
C ARG A 97 14.89 -13.05 -24.59
N ARG A 98 15.66 -13.39 -23.54
CA ARG A 98 16.79 -14.33 -23.65
C ARG A 98 16.36 -15.74 -24.07
N ARG A 99 15.12 -16.12 -23.78
CA ARG A 99 14.55 -17.45 -24.09
C ARG A 99 13.87 -17.50 -25.45
N LEU A 100 13.62 -16.34 -26.05
CA LEU A 100 12.95 -16.23 -27.34
C LEU A 100 13.98 -16.09 -28.49
N PRO A 101 13.67 -16.57 -29.70
CA PRO A 101 14.46 -16.27 -30.90
C PRO A 101 14.38 -14.77 -31.24
N ASP A 102 15.39 -14.23 -31.93
CA ASP A 102 15.57 -12.79 -32.19
C ASP A 102 14.29 -12.04 -32.61
N GLY A 103 13.52 -12.58 -33.58
CA GLY A 103 12.29 -11.94 -34.05
C GLY A 103 11.14 -11.90 -33.04
N LEU A 104 11.06 -12.85 -32.10
CA LEU A 104 10.08 -12.82 -31.00
C LEU A 104 10.62 -12.04 -29.80
N ALA A 105 11.94 -12.05 -29.58
CA ALA A 105 12.57 -11.28 -28.52
C ALA A 105 12.35 -9.77 -28.72
N ASP A 106 12.43 -9.29 -29.96
CA ASP A 106 12.13 -7.90 -30.34
C ASP A 106 10.65 -7.54 -30.16
N ALA A 107 9.75 -8.55 -30.20
CA ALA A 107 8.32 -8.38 -29.99
C ALA A 107 7.89 -8.45 -28.50
N VAL A 108 8.85 -8.33 -27.57
CA VAL A 108 8.60 -8.28 -26.12
C VAL A 108 9.09 -6.96 -25.53
N SER A 109 8.20 -6.27 -24.81
CA SER A 109 8.54 -5.01 -24.13
C SER A 109 8.30 -5.05 -22.62
N ALA A 110 9.02 -4.20 -21.88
CA ALA A 110 8.72 -3.90 -20.49
C ALA A 110 7.81 -2.65 -20.43
N TYR A 111 6.96 -2.52 -19.41
CA TYR A 111 6.10 -1.35 -19.23
C TYR A 111 5.99 -0.98 -17.74
N ARG A 112 6.35 0.27 -17.39
CA ARG A 112 6.26 0.74 -16.00
C ARG A 112 5.89 2.21 -15.93
N GLY A 113 5.21 2.59 -14.84
CA GLY A 113 4.73 3.97 -14.58
C GLY A 113 5.80 5.05 -14.40
N GLY A 114 7.08 4.75 -14.72
CA GLY A 114 8.18 5.70 -14.74
C GLY A 114 8.75 5.97 -16.14
N TYR A 115 8.18 5.38 -17.20
CA TYR A 115 8.55 5.69 -18.57
C TYR A 115 7.97 7.03 -19.03
N LEU A 116 8.67 7.67 -19.95
CA LEU A 116 8.22 8.91 -20.57
C LEU A 116 6.89 8.67 -21.29
N THR A 117 6.07 9.72 -21.38
CA THR A 117 4.75 9.63 -22.05
C THR A 117 4.87 9.14 -23.50
N VAL A 118 5.93 9.54 -24.21
CA VAL A 118 6.16 9.11 -25.60
C VAL A 118 6.49 7.61 -25.68
N GLU A 119 7.33 7.11 -24.77
CA GLU A 119 7.69 5.68 -24.71
C GLU A 119 6.47 4.82 -24.40
N ARG A 120 5.64 5.24 -23.42
CA ARG A 120 4.41 4.52 -23.07
C ARG A 120 3.46 4.42 -24.25
N ARG A 121 3.23 5.52 -24.97
CA ARG A 121 2.37 5.54 -26.16
C ARG A 121 2.89 4.62 -27.27
N ALA A 122 4.19 4.61 -27.52
CA ALA A 122 4.76 3.70 -28.52
C ALA A 122 4.51 2.23 -28.17
N ILE A 123 4.72 1.85 -26.91
CA ILE A 123 4.46 0.47 -26.44
C ILE A 123 2.97 0.15 -26.51
N GLU A 124 2.09 1.07 -26.10
CA GLU A 124 0.64 0.93 -26.17
C GLU A 124 0.16 0.74 -27.62
N ASP A 125 0.68 1.52 -28.57
CA ASP A 125 0.35 1.42 -30.00
C ASP A 125 0.84 0.09 -30.60
N GLU A 126 2.05 -0.36 -30.24
CA GLU A 126 2.58 -1.65 -30.69
C GLU A 126 1.82 -2.83 -30.10
N LEU A 127 1.36 -2.71 -28.85
CA LEU A 127 0.49 -3.69 -28.21
C LEU A 127 -0.88 -3.70 -28.87
N PHE A 128 -1.50 -2.55 -29.11
CA PHE A 128 -2.81 -2.48 -29.77
C PHE A 128 -2.76 -3.02 -31.20
N SER A 129 -1.73 -2.68 -31.97
CA SER A 129 -1.53 -3.16 -33.35
C SER A 129 -1.14 -4.64 -33.47
N GLY A 130 -0.86 -5.32 -32.35
CA GLY A 130 -0.44 -6.73 -32.35
C GLY A 130 1.02 -6.95 -32.77
N ARG A 131 1.82 -5.88 -32.88
CA ARG A 131 3.27 -5.99 -33.14
C ARG A 131 4.00 -6.57 -31.93
N LEU A 132 3.60 -6.17 -30.72
CA LEU A 132 4.07 -6.83 -29.49
C LEU A 132 3.30 -8.12 -29.24
N GLN A 133 4.06 -9.20 -29.12
CA GLN A 133 3.59 -10.52 -28.71
C GLN A 133 3.66 -10.69 -27.18
N GLY A 134 4.49 -9.91 -26.50
CA GLY A 134 4.62 -9.94 -25.06
C GLY A 134 4.81 -8.57 -24.43
N VAL A 135 4.18 -8.34 -23.28
CA VAL A 135 4.49 -7.18 -22.44
C VAL A 135 4.64 -7.59 -20.98
N VAL A 136 5.74 -7.19 -20.35
CA VAL A 136 5.95 -7.38 -18.91
C VAL A 136 5.71 -6.05 -18.23
N ALA A 137 4.75 -5.95 -17.32
CA ALA A 137 4.30 -4.67 -16.78
C ALA A 137 4.25 -4.65 -15.25
N THR A 138 4.30 -3.45 -14.67
CA THR A 138 3.79 -3.24 -13.30
C THR A 138 2.26 -3.09 -13.33
N THR A 139 1.64 -2.73 -12.21
CA THR A 139 0.22 -2.32 -12.12
C THR A 139 -0.16 -1.13 -13.03
N ALA A 140 0.79 -0.56 -13.78
CA ALA A 140 0.54 0.55 -14.68
C ALA A 140 -0.33 0.18 -15.90
N LEU A 141 -0.42 -1.12 -16.25
CA LEU A 141 -1.39 -1.63 -17.24
C LEU A 141 -2.62 -2.29 -16.60
N GLU A 142 -2.77 -2.22 -15.27
CA GLU A 142 -3.92 -2.78 -14.57
C GLU A 142 -5.21 -1.99 -14.86
N LEU A 143 -5.12 -0.66 -14.96
CA LEU A 143 -6.27 0.24 -15.11
C LEU A 143 -6.10 1.21 -16.30
N GLY A 144 -7.18 1.45 -17.04
CA GLY A 144 -7.33 2.67 -17.86
C GLY A 144 -6.79 2.65 -19.30
N VAL A 145 -6.19 1.56 -19.77
CA VAL A 145 -5.73 1.44 -21.17
C VAL A 145 -6.42 0.26 -21.86
N ASP A 146 -6.98 0.52 -23.04
CA ASP A 146 -7.50 -0.51 -23.94
C ASP A 146 -6.32 -1.15 -24.70
N ILE A 147 -5.73 -2.17 -24.11
CA ILE A 147 -4.53 -2.84 -24.64
C ILE A 147 -4.80 -3.89 -25.74
N GLY A 148 -6.00 -3.90 -26.32
CA GLY A 148 -6.43 -4.95 -27.26
C GLY A 148 -6.62 -6.32 -26.58
N GLY A 149 -7.02 -7.33 -27.37
CA GLY A 149 -7.21 -8.70 -26.88
C GLY A 149 -5.87 -9.41 -26.68
N LEU A 150 -5.59 -9.83 -25.44
CA LEU A 150 -4.47 -10.72 -25.10
C LEU A 150 -5.01 -12.13 -24.86
N ASP A 151 -4.19 -13.12 -25.16
CA ASP A 151 -4.55 -14.54 -25.03
C ASP A 151 -4.25 -15.07 -23.63
N ALA A 152 -3.18 -14.56 -23.01
CA ALA A 152 -2.70 -15.04 -21.72
C ALA A 152 -2.22 -13.93 -20.78
N CYS A 153 -2.40 -14.15 -19.49
CA CYS A 153 -1.92 -13.32 -18.40
C CYS A 153 -1.10 -14.15 -17.41
N VAL A 154 0.11 -13.70 -17.08
CA VAL A 154 0.99 -14.31 -16.07
C VAL A 154 1.17 -13.31 -14.93
N LEU A 155 0.72 -13.66 -13.72
CA LEU A 155 0.89 -12.83 -12.53
C LEU A 155 2.09 -13.35 -11.74
N ASN A 156 3.14 -12.54 -11.64
CA ASN A 156 4.33 -12.86 -10.84
C ASN A 156 4.13 -12.37 -9.40
N GLY A 157 3.57 -13.26 -8.59
CA GLY A 157 3.12 -13.04 -7.22
C GLY A 157 1.68 -12.52 -7.15
N PHE A 158 1.03 -12.72 -6.00
CA PHE A 158 -0.29 -12.16 -5.75
C PHE A 158 -0.20 -10.62 -5.72
N PRO A 159 -1.09 -9.89 -6.40
CA PRO A 159 -1.00 -8.43 -6.50
C PRO A 159 -1.37 -7.69 -5.21
N GLY A 160 -1.73 -8.41 -4.15
CA GLY A 160 -2.05 -7.89 -2.82
C GLY A 160 -3.54 -7.88 -2.51
N THR A 161 -4.41 -7.87 -3.53
CA THR A 161 -5.87 -7.90 -3.39
C THR A 161 -6.52 -8.81 -4.43
N ILE A 162 -7.65 -9.42 -4.07
CA ILE A 162 -8.52 -10.18 -4.97
C ILE A 162 -9.01 -9.26 -6.10
N ALA A 163 -9.33 -8.00 -5.79
CA ALA A 163 -9.73 -7.01 -6.80
C ALA A 163 -8.67 -6.86 -7.91
N SER A 164 -7.41 -6.60 -7.53
CA SER A 164 -6.31 -6.44 -8.48
C SER A 164 -5.99 -7.73 -9.23
N LEU A 165 -6.10 -8.90 -8.56
CA LEU A 165 -5.92 -10.20 -9.21
C LEU A 165 -6.88 -10.35 -10.40
N TRP A 166 -8.17 -10.11 -10.17
CA TRP A 166 -9.19 -10.25 -11.20
C TRP A 166 -9.10 -9.17 -12.27
N GLN A 167 -8.73 -7.93 -11.93
CA GLN A 167 -8.47 -6.87 -12.92
C GLN A 167 -7.29 -7.21 -13.83
N GLN A 168 -6.21 -7.75 -13.28
CA GLN A 168 -5.03 -8.16 -14.04
C GLN A 168 -5.34 -9.40 -14.89
N ALA A 169 -5.99 -10.43 -14.32
CA ALA A 169 -6.39 -11.62 -15.04
C ALA A 169 -7.37 -11.30 -16.18
N GLY A 170 -8.32 -10.38 -15.96
CA GLY A 170 -9.26 -9.90 -16.97
C GLY A 170 -8.64 -9.14 -18.15
N ARG A 171 -7.32 -8.92 -18.14
CA ARG A 171 -6.60 -8.42 -19.33
C ARG A 171 -6.43 -9.48 -20.42
N ALA A 172 -6.57 -10.76 -20.07
CA ALA A 172 -6.59 -11.87 -21.02
C ALA A 172 -8.04 -12.32 -21.30
N GLY A 173 -8.39 -12.43 -22.58
CA GLY A 173 -9.72 -12.84 -23.05
C GLY A 173 -10.60 -11.67 -23.45
N ARG A 174 -11.07 -11.69 -24.70
CA ARG A 174 -12.11 -10.79 -25.25
C ARG A 174 -13.03 -11.57 -26.19
N GLU A 175 -14.24 -11.08 -26.40
CA GLU A 175 -15.19 -11.58 -27.41
C GLU A 175 -15.42 -13.12 -27.38
N ALA A 176 -15.55 -13.68 -26.18
CA ALA A 176 -15.80 -15.11 -25.92
C ALA A 176 -14.68 -16.09 -26.36
N GLN A 177 -13.47 -15.60 -26.64
CA GLN A 177 -12.31 -16.46 -26.87
C GLN A 177 -11.80 -17.08 -25.55
N GLN A 178 -11.25 -18.30 -25.66
CA GLN A 178 -10.55 -18.94 -24.54
C GLN A 178 -9.32 -18.11 -24.17
N SER A 179 -9.12 -17.87 -22.87
CA SER A 179 -7.94 -17.22 -22.33
C SER A 179 -7.31 -18.04 -21.20
N LEU A 180 -6.07 -17.72 -20.86
CA LEU A 180 -5.34 -18.34 -19.76
C LEU A 180 -4.84 -17.28 -18.79
N ALA A 181 -5.11 -17.44 -17.50
CA ALA A 181 -4.46 -16.69 -16.44
C ALA A 181 -3.65 -17.64 -15.55
N VAL A 182 -2.39 -17.31 -15.28
CA VAL A 182 -1.48 -18.10 -14.45
C VAL A 182 -0.96 -17.23 -13.30
N LEU A 183 -1.26 -17.59 -12.06
CA LEU A 183 -0.65 -16.99 -10.88
C LEU A 183 0.59 -17.79 -10.46
N VAL A 184 1.76 -17.17 -10.55
CA VAL A 184 3.03 -17.72 -10.09
C VAL A 184 3.33 -17.15 -8.71
N ALA A 185 2.99 -17.91 -7.66
CA ALA A 185 3.17 -17.46 -6.28
C ALA A 185 4.65 -17.20 -5.91
N GLY A 186 4.87 -16.09 -5.21
CA GLY A 186 6.12 -15.69 -4.59
C GLY A 186 6.46 -16.49 -3.34
N GLN A 187 7.38 -15.98 -2.52
CA GLN A 187 7.81 -16.62 -1.26
C GLN A 187 7.23 -15.97 -0.02
N ASP A 188 6.43 -14.93 -0.17
CA ASP A 188 5.86 -14.24 0.99
C ASP A 188 4.65 -14.99 1.58
N GLN A 189 4.30 -14.60 2.80
CA GLN A 189 3.23 -15.20 3.60
C GLN A 189 1.91 -15.34 2.85
N LEU A 190 1.49 -14.24 2.22
CA LEU A 190 0.19 -14.12 1.58
C LEU A 190 0.10 -15.03 0.36
N ASP A 191 1.14 -15.03 -0.47
CA ASP A 191 1.25 -15.88 -1.63
C ASP A 191 1.20 -17.37 -1.27
N GLN A 192 1.98 -17.80 -0.26
CA GLN A 192 1.99 -19.21 0.15
C GLN A 192 0.68 -19.63 0.82
N TRP A 193 0.08 -18.76 1.63
CA TRP A 193 -1.22 -19.02 2.24
C TRP A 193 -2.32 -19.20 1.19
N LEU A 194 -2.35 -18.36 0.16
CA LEU A 194 -3.31 -18.50 -0.96
C LEU A 194 -3.09 -19.78 -1.76
N MET A 195 -1.85 -20.25 -1.92
CA MET A 195 -1.58 -21.53 -2.59
C MET A 195 -2.02 -22.74 -1.75
N ALA A 196 -1.99 -22.62 -0.42
CA ALA A 196 -2.57 -23.62 0.47
C ALA A 196 -4.12 -23.56 0.50
N HIS A 197 -4.69 -22.39 0.16
CA HIS A 197 -6.13 -22.13 0.16
C HIS A 197 -6.65 -21.63 -1.20
N PRO A 198 -6.46 -22.38 -2.29
CA PRO A 198 -6.73 -21.88 -3.65
C PRO A 198 -8.20 -21.50 -3.87
N ARG A 199 -9.14 -22.11 -3.14
CA ARG A 199 -10.56 -21.75 -3.20
C ARG A 199 -10.83 -20.29 -2.81
N GLU A 200 -10.03 -19.74 -1.91
CA GLU A 200 -10.18 -18.35 -1.45
C GLU A 200 -10.06 -17.33 -2.58
N VAL A 201 -9.29 -17.63 -3.63
CA VAL A 201 -9.19 -16.77 -4.83
C VAL A 201 -10.54 -16.59 -5.52
N PHE A 202 -11.39 -17.63 -5.48
CA PHE A 202 -12.66 -17.68 -6.18
C PHE A 202 -13.84 -17.31 -5.27
N THR A 203 -13.76 -17.62 -3.97
CA THR A 203 -14.88 -17.44 -3.04
C THR A 203 -14.85 -16.14 -2.26
N ARG A 204 -13.69 -15.48 -2.13
CA ARG A 204 -13.61 -14.22 -1.36
C ARG A 204 -14.23 -13.05 -2.15
N PRO A 205 -15.01 -12.19 -1.48
CA PRO A 205 -15.37 -10.90 -2.07
C PRO A 205 -14.12 -10.02 -2.19
N PRO A 206 -14.09 -9.08 -3.17
CA PRO A 206 -13.08 -8.04 -3.22
C PRO A 206 -12.97 -7.29 -1.89
N GLU A 207 -11.75 -6.92 -1.51
CA GLU A 207 -11.43 -6.25 -0.27
C GLU A 207 -12.08 -4.85 -0.21
N PRO A 208 -12.52 -4.39 0.98
CA PRO A 208 -13.07 -3.06 1.14
C PRO A 208 -12.00 -1.99 0.93
N ALA A 209 -12.35 -0.94 0.18
CA ALA A 209 -11.55 0.27 0.10
C ALA A 209 -11.81 1.11 1.36
N VAL A 210 -10.75 1.33 2.16
CA VAL A 210 -10.84 2.13 3.37
C VAL A 210 -10.41 3.56 3.07
N ILE A 211 -11.21 4.52 3.52
CA ILE A 211 -10.88 5.95 3.50
C ILE A 211 -11.17 6.54 4.87
N ASN A 212 -10.30 7.43 5.34
CA ASN A 212 -10.50 8.21 6.57
C ASN A 212 -10.64 9.70 6.22
N PRO A 213 -11.85 10.17 5.82
CA PRO A 213 -12.07 11.58 5.49
C PRO A 213 -11.97 12.51 6.70
N THR A 214 -11.93 11.95 7.91
CA THR A 214 -11.79 12.67 9.19
C THR A 214 -10.35 12.73 9.69
N ASN A 215 -9.38 12.16 8.96
CA ASN A 215 -7.97 12.24 9.32
C ASN A 215 -7.55 13.73 9.39
N PRO A 216 -7.13 14.26 10.55
CA PRO A 216 -6.84 15.68 10.72
C PRO A 216 -5.68 16.17 9.83
N PHE A 217 -4.73 15.31 9.48
CA PHE A 217 -3.59 15.64 8.62
C PHE A 217 -3.99 15.80 7.15
N VAL A 218 -5.10 15.21 6.73
CA VAL A 218 -5.70 15.41 5.39
C VAL A 218 -6.76 16.50 5.46
N LEU A 219 -7.66 16.41 6.43
CA LEU A 219 -8.78 17.31 6.60
C LEU A 219 -8.33 18.78 6.76
N GLY A 220 -7.37 19.07 7.64
CA GLY A 220 -6.93 20.44 7.92
C GLY A 220 -6.45 21.18 6.66
N PRO A 221 -5.48 20.64 5.91
CA PRO A 221 -5.06 21.23 4.64
C PRO A 221 -6.19 21.38 3.62
N HIS A 222 -7.11 20.40 3.53
CA HIS A 222 -8.26 20.47 2.63
C HIS A 222 -9.31 21.51 3.08
N LEU A 223 -9.55 21.70 4.37
CA LEU A 223 -10.40 22.77 4.91
C LEU A 223 -9.79 24.14 4.63
N ALA A 224 -8.46 24.27 4.68
CA ALA A 224 -7.78 25.51 4.28
C ALA A 224 -7.98 25.82 2.78
N CYS A 225 -7.89 24.81 1.91
CA CYS A 225 -8.22 24.94 0.49
C CYS A 225 -9.69 25.32 0.29
N ALA A 226 -10.62 24.62 0.94
CA ALA A 226 -12.04 24.89 0.86
C ALA A 226 -12.36 26.33 1.31
N ALA A 227 -11.83 26.78 2.45
CA ALA A 227 -12.00 28.14 2.97
C ALA A 227 -11.36 29.23 2.09
N PHE A 228 -10.34 28.88 1.31
CA PHE A 228 -9.72 29.77 0.32
C PHE A 228 -10.64 29.95 -0.90
N GLU A 229 -11.28 28.88 -1.34
CA GLU A 229 -12.23 28.90 -2.46
C GLU A 229 -13.54 29.61 -2.06
N LEU A 230 -14.14 29.20 -0.93
CA LEU A 230 -15.37 29.75 -0.39
C LEU A 230 -15.36 29.71 1.16
N PRO A 231 -15.82 30.77 1.84
CA PRO A 231 -15.86 30.78 3.31
C PRO A 231 -16.71 29.64 3.90
N LEU A 232 -16.11 28.82 4.75
CA LEU A 232 -16.76 27.72 5.45
C LEU A 232 -17.87 28.22 6.39
N SER A 233 -18.91 27.44 6.53
CA SER A 233 -20.16 27.74 7.25
C SER A 233 -20.80 26.48 7.83
N TRP A 234 -21.92 26.62 8.55
CA TRP A 234 -22.62 25.45 9.09
C TRP A 234 -23.20 24.55 7.99
N ALA A 235 -23.39 25.06 6.77
CA ALA A 235 -23.81 24.23 5.64
C ALA A 235 -22.80 23.13 5.29
N ASP A 236 -21.53 23.32 5.63
CA ASP A 236 -20.46 22.37 5.34
C ASP A 236 -20.47 21.15 6.29
N GLU A 237 -21.31 21.17 7.33
CA GLU A 237 -21.64 19.99 8.16
C GLU A 237 -22.34 18.88 7.34
N ALA A 238 -22.78 19.20 6.11
CA ALA A 238 -23.25 18.18 5.16
C ALA A 238 -22.13 17.25 4.65
N PHE A 239 -20.86 17.66 4.74
CA PHE A 239 -19.71 16.91 4.24
C PHE A 239 -18.84 16.32 5.36
N TRP A 240 -18.78 16.98 6.52
CA TRP A 240 -17.99 16.54 7.67
C TRP A 240 -18.84 16.54 8.95
N PRO A 241 -18.62 15.58 9.87
CA PRO A 241 -19.22 15.64 11.20
C PRO A 241 -18.98 17.00 11.86
N ALA A 242 -19.99 17.53 12.56
CA ALA A 242 -19.97 18.91 13.05
C ALA A 242 -18.82 19.20 14.03
N ASP A 243 -18.50 18.23 14.89
CA ASP A 243 -17.36 18.26 15.79
C ASP A 243 -16.02 18.26 15.04
N VAL A 244 -15.87 17.37 14.06
CA VAL A 244 -14.68 17.26 13.21
C VAL A 244 -14.44 18.55 12.40
N LEU A 245 -15.49 19.11 11.81
CA LEU A 245 -15.41 20.39 11.09
C LEU A 245 -15.03 21.52 12.04
N ALA A 246 -15.67 21.60 13.21
CA ALA A 246 -15.41 22.64 14.19
C ALA A 246 -13.97 22.60 14.71
N ASP A 247 -13.44 21.41 14.98
CA ASP A 247 -12.06 21.25 15.46
C ASP A 247 -11.04 21.52 14.37
N GLY A 248 -11.28 21.08 13.12
CA GLY A 248 -10.45 21.42 11.97
C GLY A 248 -10.39 22.93 11.71
N VAL A 249 -11.55 23.60 11.72
CA VAL A 249 -11.63 25.07 11.60
C VAL A 249 -10.91 25.75 12.77
N ARG A 250 -11.12 25.26 14.01
CA ARG A 250 -10.46 25.80 15.20
C ARG A 250 -8.95 25.72 15.09
N GLY A 251 -8.39 24.57 14.68
CA GLY A 251 -6.96 24.40 14.47
C GLY A 251 -6.41 25.44 13.50
N LEU A 252 -7.05 25.60 12.34
CA LEU A 252 -6.63 26.59 11.36
C LEU A 252 -6.80 28.05 11.82
N VAL A 253 -7.75 28.34 12.72
CA VAL A 253 -7.88 29.67 13.34
C VAL A 253 -6.76 29.91 14.36
N VAL A 254 -6.42 28.91 15.17
CA VAL A 254 -5.31 28.97 16.13
C VAL A 254 -3.97 29.17 15.40
N ASP A 255 -3.82 28.57 14.23
CA ASP A 255 -2.63 28.73 13.38
C ASP A 255 -2.63 30.03 12.54
N ASP A 256 -3.54 30.98 12.83
CA ASP A 256 -3.72 32.25 12.09
C ASP A 256 -4.01 32.09 10.58
N ARG A 257 -4.37 30.88 10.13
CA ARG A 257 -4.69 30.56 8.74
C ARG A 257 -6.09 30.99 8.34
N LEU A 258 -7.05 30.82 9.26
CA LEU A 258 -8.44 31.26 9.10
C LEU A 258 -8.81 32.35 10.11
N LYS A 259 -9.80 33.17 9.75
CA LYS A 259 -10.47 34.09 10.67
C LYS A 259 -11.95 33.86 10.64
N ILE A 260 -12.59 33.91 11.80
CA ILE A 260 -14.04 33.90 11.88
C ILE A 260 -14.56 35.32 11.59
N ARG A 261 -15.50 35.42 10.65
CA ARG A 261 -16.17 36.66 10.27
C ARG A 261 -17.68 36.46 10.28
N PRO A 262 -18.44 37.31 10.98
CA PRO A 262 -19.88 37.26 10.92
C PRO A 262 -20.33 37.73 9.52
N ARG A 263 -21.16 36.93 8.83
CA ARG A 263 -21.76 37.30 7.56
C ARG A 263 -23.28 37.17 7.67
N ARG A 264 -24.02 38.14 7.13
CA ARG A 264 -25.49 38.05 7.06
C ARG A 264 -25.87 37.00 6.01
N ALA A 265 -26.63 35.99 6.42
CA ALA A 265 -27.28 35.01 5.56
C ALA A 265 -28.79 35.09 5.84
N GLY A 266 -29.52 35.83 5.00
CA GLY A 266 -30.93 36.18 5.27
C GLY A 266 -31.07 37.08 6.50
N SER A 267 -31.95 36.70 7.44
CA SER A 267 -32.18 37.42 8.70
C SER A 267 -31.22 37.03 9.84
N ARG A 268 -30.36 36.02 9.64
CA ARG A 268 -29.44 35.51 10.67
C ARG A 268 -28.00 35.96 10.38
N LEU A 269 -27.26 36.19 11.47
CA LEU A 269 -25.82 36.41 11.44
C LEU A 269 -25.15 35.05 11.66
N GLU A 270 -24.42 34.57 10.67
CA GLU A 270 -23.74 33.28 10.74
C GLU A 270 -22.21 33.53 10.78
N PRO A 271 -21.47 32.86 11.68
CA PRO A 271 -20.02 32.87 11.64
C PRO A 271 -19.53 32.11 10.40
N ARG A 272 -18.66 32.73 9.62
CA ARG A 272 -17.97 32.07 8.51
C ARG A 272 -16.47 32.08 8.72
N ALA A 273 -15.83 30.94 8.48
CA ALA A 273 -14.38 30.86 8.51
C ALA A 273 -13.85 31.28 7.14
N VAL A 274 -13.13 32.40 7.10
CA VAL A 274 -12.53 32.94 5.88
C VAL A 274 -11.03 32.68 5.88
N TRP A 275 -10.46 32.37 4.72
CA TRP A 275 -9.01 32.33 4.56
C TRP A 275 -8.38 33.70 4.85
N SER A 276 -7.36 33.72 5.72
CA SER A 276 -6.68 34.95 6.13
C SER A 276 -5.16 34.89 6.05
N ALA A 277 -4.58 33.71 5.79
CA ALA A 277 -3.15 33.56 5.57
C ALA A 277 -2.73 34.05 4.16
N ARG A 278 -1.42 34.17 3.96
CA ARG A 278 -0.84 34.52 2.66
C ARG A 278 -0.65 33.28 1.79
N GLY A 279 -0.59 33.49 0.48
CA GLY A 279 -0.31 32.44 -0.49
C GLY A 279 -1.52 31.55 -0.77
N TRP A 280 -1.24 30.42 -1.42
CA TRP A 280 -2.23 29.49 -1.94
C TRP A 280 -2.10 28.17 -1.17
N PRO A 281 -3.08 27.78 -0.34
CA PRO A 281 -2.97 26.59 0.50
C PRO A 281 -2.75 25.31 -0.33
N SER A 282 -3.30 25.25 -1.55
CA SER A 282 -3.16 24.11 -2.46
C SER A 282 -1.72 23.75 -2.84
N HIS A 283 -0.77 24.69 -2.78
CA HIS A 283 0.61 24.41 -3.15
C HIS A 283 1.33 23.52 -2.14
N GLY A 284 0.84 23.44 -0.90
CA GLY A 284 1.40 22.59 0.15
C GLY A 284 0.63 21.28 0.36
N VAL A 285 -0.33 20.94 -0.50
CA VAL A 285 -1.16 19.74 -0.36
C VAL A 285 -0.76 18.69 -1.38
N GLY A 286 -0.08 17.64 -0.92
CA GLY A 286 0.19 16.44 -1.71
C GLY A 286 -1.02 15.49 -1.68
N LEU A 287 -1.58 15.14 -2.84
CA LEU A 287 -2.72 14.21 -2.93
C LEU A 287 -2.33 12.72 -2.86
N ARG A 288 -1.03 12.41 -2.99
CA ARG A 288 -0.52 11.04 -3.15
C ARG A 288 0.60 10.67 -2.17
N GLY A 289 0.92 11.54 -1.22
CA GLY A 289 1.99 11.36 -0.23
C GLY A 289 1.42 11.32 1.19
N GLY A 290 2.03 10.49 2.06
CA GLY A 290 1.65 10.38 3.46
C GLY A 290 2.15 11.52 4.36
N SER A 291 3.18 12.23 3.88
CA SER A 291 3.63 13.51 4.42
C SER A 291 3.56 14.60 3.35
N SER A 292 3.57 15.87 3.76
CA SER A 292 3.60 17.02 2.86
C SER A 292 5.01 17.37 2.36
N ARG A 293 6.05 16.65 2.80
CA ARG A 293 7.46 16.95 2.50
C ARG A 293 8.19 15.72 1.93
N GLU A 294 8.95 15.96 0.87
CA GLU A 294 9.79 14.94 0.21
C GLU A 294 11.27 15.30 0.34
N VAL A 295 12.12 14.29 0.49
CA VAL A 295 13.58 14.40 0.39
C VAL A 295 13.99 14.16 -1.05
N ARG A 296 14.68 15.13 -1.65
CA ARG A 296 15.24 15.05 -3.01
C ARG A 296 16.55 14.29 -2.98
N ILE A 297 16.76 13.40 -3.95
CA ILE A 297 18.00 12.66 -4.11
C ILE A 297 18.74 13.29 -5.29
N ALA A 298 19.92 13.86 -5.06
CA ALA A 298 20.65 14.63 -6.07
C ALA A 298 22.13 14.26 -6.12
N THR A 299 22.72 14.32 -7.31
CA THR A 299 24.18 14.20 -7.48
C THR A 299 24.87 15.49 -7.04
N ALA A 300 26.19 15.44 -6.79
CA ALA A 300 26.97 16.64 -6.42
C ALA A 300 26.87 17.79 -7.45
N ASP A 301 26.59 17.49 -8.71
CA ASP A 301 26.39 18.48 -9.78
C ASP A 301 24.97 19.08 -9.79
N GLY A 302 24.11 18.67 -8.86
CA GLY A 302 22.73 19.14 -8.72
C GLY A 302 21.71 18.42 -9.61
N GLU A 303 22.10 17.33 -10.28
CA GLU A 303 21.17 16.52 -11.07
C GLU A 303 20.23 15.75 -10.15
N LEU A 304 18.92 15.96 -10.31
CA LEU A 304 17.90 15.23 -9.56
C LEU A 304 17.83 13.78 -10.04
N VAL A 305 18.15 12.84 -9.14
CA VAL A 305 18.04 11.40 -9.36
C VAL A 305 16.63 10.89 -9.02
N GLY A 306 16.02 11.41 -7.95
CA GLY A 306 14.66 11.01 -7.54
C GLY A 306 14.20 11.70 -6.25
N THR A 307 13.09 11.24 -5.68
CA THR A 307 12.60 11.70 -4.38
C THR A 307 12.13 10.52 -3.52
N VAL A 308 12.13 10.71 -2.20
CA VAL A 308 11.55 9.80 -1.21
C VAL A 308 10.76 10.58 -0.17
N ASP A 309 9.75 9.96 0.44
CA ASP A 309 9.01 10.53 1.57
C ASP A 309 9.95 10.80 2.76
N GLU A 310 9.80 11.95 3.42
CA GLU A 310 10.66 12.39 4.53
C GLU A 310 10.68 11.36 5.68
N GLY A 311 9.53 10.78 6.03
CA GLY A 311 9.44 9.79 7.11
C GLY A 311 10.18 8.48 6.80
N ARG A 312 10.42 8.19 5.51
CA ARG A 312 11.13 6.99 5.05
C ARG A 312 12.59 7.27 4.70
N ALA A 313 12.98 8.53 4.55
CA ALA A 313 14.32 8.93 4.14
C ALA A 313 15.43 8.35 5.03
N PRO A 314 15.34 8.39 6.38
CA PRO A 314 16.37 7.80 7.23
C PRO A 314 16.61 6.30 7.00
N ARG A 315 15.60 5.55 6.53
CA ARG A 315 15.74 4.10 6.27
C ARG A 315 16.23 3.79 4.86
N LEU A 316 15.89 4.62 3.88
CA LEU A 316 16.14 4.34 2.46
C LEU A 316 17.37 5.07 1.90
N VAL A 317 17.66 6.26 2.42
CA VAL A 317 18.72 7.15 1.93
C VAL A 317 19.54 7.74 3.09
N HIS A 318 19.82 6.94 4.11
CA HIS A 318 20.81 7.31 5.13
C HIS A 318 22.21 7.44 4.52
N PRO A 319 23.14 8.16 5.16
CA PRO A 319 24.56 8.15 4.77
C PRO A 319 25.08 6.70 4.68
N GLY A 320 25.75 6.39 3.57
CA GLY A 320 26.24 5.04 3.24
C GLY A 320 25.23 4.10 2.58
N ALA A 321 23.95 4.48 2.46
CA ALA A 321 22.94 3.65 1.80
C ALA A 321 23.24 3.44 0.32
N THR A 322 22.96 2.24 -0.20
CA THR A 322 22.98 1.96 -1.64
C THR A 322 21.58 2.14 -2.21
N TYR A 323 21.34 3.26 -2.88
CA TYR A 323 20.08 3.59 -3.54
C TYR A 323 20.10 3.16 -5.01
N LEU A 324 19.11 2.36 -5.41
CA LEU A 324 18.98 1.88 -6.79
C LEU A 324 17.92 2.69 -7.54
N HIS A 325 18.34 3.44 -8.56
CA HIS A 325 17.43 4.19 -9.42
C HIS A 325 17.60 3.78 -10.87
N GLN A 326 16.54 3.25 -11.48
CA GLN A 326 16.52 2.84 -12.90
C GLN A 326 17.69 1.91 -13.30
N GLY A 327 18.05 0.98 -12.42
CA GLY A 327 19.13 0.01 -12.66
C GLY A 327 20.54 0.55 -12.39
N ARG A 328 20.71 1.87 -12.22
CA ARG A 328 21.94 2.48 -11.74
C ARG A 328 21.96 2.49 -10.22
N ALA A 329 23.11 2.13 -9.66
CA ALA A 329 23.34 2.16 -8.23
C ALA A 329 24.03 3.46 -7.84
N TYR A 330 23.54 4.05 -6.76
CA TYR A 330 24.07 5.25 -6.15
C TYR A 330 24.40 4.96 -4.69
N ARG A 331 25.50 5.50 -4.20
CA ARG A 331 25.80 5.54 -2.77
C ARG A 331 25.38 6.90 -2.23
N VAL A 332 24.68 6.90 -1.12
CA VAL A 332 24.34 8.13 -0.41
C VAL A 332 25.56 8.59 0.36
N ASP A 333 26.05 9.77 0.01
CA ASP A 333 27.20 10.39 0.65
C ASP A 333 26.76 11.13 1.92
N ASP A 334 25.62 11.81 1.86
CA ASP A 334 25.07 12.62 2.95
C ASP A 334 23.53 12.72 2.89
N LEU A 335 22.89 12.90 4.04
CA LEU A 335 21.46 13.11 4.17
C LEU A 335 21.21 14.36 5.03
N ASP A 336 20.76 15.43 4.39
CA ASP A 336 20.32 16.65 5.03
C ASP A 336 18.79 16.67 5.12
N LEU A 337 18.27 16.44 6.32
CA LEU A 337 16.83 16.45 6.57
C LEU A 337 16.25 17.87 6.66
N ASP A 338 17.06 18.87 7.02
CA ASP A 338 16.62 20.26 7.15
C ASP A 338 16.35 20.85 5.75
N ASP A 339 17.31 20.67 4.83
CA ASP A 339 17.21 21.09 3.43
C ASP A 339 16.41 20.12 2.55
N GLY A 340 16.11 18.93 3.08
CA GLY A 340 15.36 17.88 2.39
C GLY A 340 16.11 17.35 1.17
N VAL A 341 17.41 17.07 1.30
CA VAL A 341 18.27 16.57 0.22
C VAL A 341 19.16 15.41 0.71
N ALA A 342 19.19 14.32 -0.06
CA ALA A 342 20.18 13.27 0.04
C ALA A 342 21.17 13.39 -1.14
N TRP A 343 22.44 13.62 -0.83
CA TRP A 343 23.50 13.72 -1.85
C TRP A 343 24.04 12.35 -2.18
N VAL A 344 24.20 12.06 -3.48
CA VAL A 344 24.61 10.75 -3.95
C VAL A 344 25.73 10.77 -4.98
N SER A 345 26.53 9.71 -4.95
CA SER A 345 27.57 9.40 -5.94
C SER A 345 27.27 8.07 -6.64
N THR A 346 27.72 7.92 -7.89
CA THR A 346 27.55 6.64 -8.61
C THR A 346 28.42 5.54 -8.01
N THR A 347 27.89 4.32 -7.93
CA THR A 347 28.63 3.14 -7.46
C THR A 347 28.45 1.94 -8.41
N ASP A 348 29.29 0.92 -8.29
CA ASP A 348 29.21 -0.32 -9.08
C ASP A 348 27.97 -1.17 -8.73
N GLY A 349 27.39 -0.92 -7.55
CA GLY A 349 26.20 -1.59 -7.06
C GLY A 349 26.44 -3.06 -6.70
N GLY A 350 27.67 -3.41 -6.29
CA GLY A 350 28.04 -4.75 -5.82
C GLY A 350 27.36 -5.14 -4.50
N ASP A 351 26.92 -4.16 -3.72
CA ASP A 351 26.26 -4.36 -2.43
C ASP A 351 24.84 -3.75 -2.38
N VAL A 352 24.09 -4.14 -1.35
CA VAL A 352 22.82 -3.54 -0.94
C VAL A 352 22.88 -3.23 0.55
N THR A 353 22.14 -2.21 0.99
CA THR A 353 22.10 -1.81 2.40
C THR A 353 20.75 -2.11 3.04
N GLN A 354 20.78 -2.46 4.32
CA GLN A 354 19.59 -2.64 5.15
C GLN A 354 19.77 -1.86 6.45
N ALA A 355 18.93 -0.84 6.66
CA ALA A 355 18.95 -0.03 7.86
C ALA A 355 18.56 -0.85 9.10
N ARG A 356 19.27 -0.61 10.20
CA ARG A 356 18.90 -1.01 11.55
C ARG A 356 18.10 0.12 12.18
N SER A 357 17.00 -0.20 12.82
CA SER A 357 16.19 0.81 13.50
C SER A 357 15.70 0.33 14.83
N GLU A 358 15.68 1.24 15.79
CA GLU A 358 15.02 1.07 17.07
C GLU A 358 13.66 1.78 16.98
N THR A 359 12.62 1.19 17.56
CA THR A 359 11.27 1.73 17.47
C THR A 359 10.58 1.57 18.82
N GLU A 360 10.01 2.66 19.31
CA GLU A 360 9.27 2.72 20.55
C GLU A 360 7.85 3.22 20.29
N VAL A 361 6.90 2.72 21.08
CA VAL A 361 5.48 3.08 20.97
C VAL A 361 4.98 3.59 22.31
N ARG A 362 4.36 4.77 22.26
CA ARG A 362 3.60 5.35 23.36
C ARG A 362 2.12 5.39 23.02
N VAL A 363 1.28 4.90 23.92
CA VAL A 363 -0.18 5.00 23.80
C VAL A 363 -0.62 6.40 24.22
N LEU A 364 -1.26 7.13 23.30
CA LEU A 364 -1.77 8.48 23.56
C LEU A 364 -3.21 8.45 24.07
N GLY A 365 -4.02 7.54 23.53
CA GLY A 365 -5.41 7.36 23.92
C GLY A 365 -5.95 6.00 23.49
N VAL A 366 -6.73 5.38 24.38
CA VAL A 366 -7.47 4.15 24.05
C VAL A 366 -8.89 4.56 23.68
N GLY A 367 -9.25 4.36 22.41
CA GLY A 367 -10.60 4.65 21.92
C GLY A 367 -11.54 3.49 22.22
N GLU A 368 -11.33 2.37 21.54
CA GLU A 368 -12.15 1.17 21.68
C GLU A 368 -11.35 0.01 22.26
N ARG A 369 -12.05 -0.91 22.94
CA ARG A 369 -11.47 -2.18 23.38
C ARG A 369 -12.53 -3.28 23.45
N ARG A 370 -12.11 -4.50 23.15
CA ARG A 370 -12.95 -5.70 23.26
C ARG A 370 -12.11 -6.93 23.60
N PRO A 371 -12.68 -7.97 24.22
CA PRO A 371 -11.99 -9.24 24.36
C PRO A 371 -11.72 -9.87 22.98
N ILE A 372 -10.58 -10.56 22.85
CA ILE A 372 -10.25 -11.42 21.71
C ILE A 372 -9.64 -12.72 22.24
N GLY A 373 -10.43 -13.78 22.25
CA GLY A 373 -10.08 -15.03 22.93
C GLY A 373 -9.60 -14.80 24.37
N GLY A 374 -8.36 -15.18 24.68
CA GLY A 374 -7.74 -14.99 26.00
C GLY A 374 -7.14 -13.59 26.26
N ALA A 375 -7.14 -12.70 25.27
CA ALA A 375 -6.49 -11.40 25.29
C ALA A 375 -7.49 -10.23 25.23
N VAL A 376 -6.99 -9.00 25.31
CA VAL A 376 -7.78 -7.79 25.07
C VAL A 376 -7.22 -7.07 23.86
N LEU A 377 -8.10 -6.82 22.88
CA LEU A 377 -7.84 -6.03 21.69
C LEU A 377 -8.20 -4.57 21.97
N HIS A 378 -7.38 -3.67 21.46
CA HIS A 378 -7.52 -2.23 21.60
C HIS A 378 -7.37 -1.54 20.25
N LEU A 379 -8.04 -0.41 20.12
CA LEU A 379 -7.91 0.52 19.00
C LEU A 379 -7.76 1.94 19.57
N GLY A 380 -6.79 2.69 19.07
CA GLY A 380 -6.58 4.06 19.54
C GLY A 380 -5.37 4.74 18.92
N ASP A 381 -5.06 5.91 19.48
CA ASP A 381 -4.00 6.79 19.01
C ASP A 381 -2.69 6.45 19.71
N ILE A 382 -1.62 6.37 18.91
CA ILE A 382 -0.27 6.12 19.39
C ILE A 382 0.71 7.14 18.81
N GLU A 383 1.83 7.30 19.50
CA GLU A 383 3.03 7.94 18.97
C GLU A 383 4.11 6.86 18.78
N VAL A 384 4.62 6.76 17.56
CA VAL A 384 5.73 5.89 17.20
C VAL A 384 6.99 6.73 17.08
N SER A 385 8.01 6.43 17.85
CA SER A 385 9.35 7.00 17.73
C SER A 385 10.26 5.99 17.05
N SER A 386 10.90 6.34 15.94
CA SER A 386 11.81 5.45 15.20
C SER A 386 13.16 6.12 14.96
N GLN A 387 14.25 5.47 15.36
CA GLN A 387 15.61 5.96 15.13
C GLN A 387 16.43 4.96 14.31
N VAL A 388 17.15 5.43 13.30
CA VAL A 388 18.09 4.60 12.54
C VAL A 388 19.45 4.66 13.23
N THR A 389 19.85 3.54 13.84
CA THR A 389 21.06 3.42 14.68
C THR A 389 22.24 2.75 13.95
N GLY A 390 22.03 2.34 12.71
CA GLY A 390 23.07 1.74 11.88
C GLY A 390 22.51 1.07 10.64
N TYR A 391 23.36 0.33 9.93
CA TYR A 391 22.96 -0.47 8.79
C TYR A 391 23.90 -1.66 8.55
N GLN A 392 23.41 -2.64 7.81
CA GLN A 392 24.20 -3.74 7.25
C GLN A 392 24.44 -3.50 5.76
N ARG A 393 25.69 -3.65 5.32
CA ARG A 393 26.02 -3.78 3.90
C ARG A 393 26.11 -5.26 3.55
N ARG A 394 25.39 -5.68 2.53
CA ARG A 394 25.29 -7.08 2.10
C ARG A 394 25.68 -7.22 0.65
N ASP A 395 26.35 -8.31 0.30
CA ASP A 395 26.63 -8.64 -1.10
C ASP A 395 25.30 -8.79 -1.84
N ARG A 396 25.19 -8.16 -3.01
CA ARG A 396 23.94 -8.11 -3.76
C ARG A 396 23.49 -9.47 -4.29
N PHE A 397 24.42 -10.40 -4.51
CA PHE A 397 24.16 -11.70 -5.12
C PHE A 397 24.07 -12.80 -4.08
N THR A 398 24.99 -12.84 -3.12
CA THR A 398 25.05 -13.88 -2.08
C THR A 398 24.23 -13.52 -0.85
N GLY A 399 23.96 -12.23 -0.61
CA GLY A 399 23.29 -11.75 0.60
C GLY A 399 24.16 -11.78 1.86
N GLU A 400 25.44 -12.16 1.73
CA GLU A 400 26.41 -12.21 2.81
C GLU A 400 26.63 -10.82 3.42
N VAL A 401 26.70 -10.74 4.74
CA VAL A 401 26.96 -9.47 5.44
C VAL A 401 28.42 -9.08 5.27
N LEU A 402 28.67 -8.05 4.46
CA LEU A 402 30.00 -7.50 4.18
C LEU A 402 30.48 -6.58 5.30
N ALA A 403 29.58 -5.78 5.87
CA ALA A 403 29.90 -4.84 6.94
C ALA A 403 28.67 -4.50 7.80
N ARG A 404 28.94 -4.03 9.03
CA ARG A 404 27.98 -3.41 9.93
C ARG A 404 28.51 -2.04 10.30
N GLU A 405 27.72 -1.01 10.06
CA GLU A 405 28.14 0.37 10.26
C GLU A 405 27.14 1.07 11.20
N PRO A 406 27.61 1.71 12.28
CA PRO A 406 26.74 2.48 13.17
C PRO A 406 26.31 3.78 12.50
N LEU A 407 25.13 4.27 12.86
CA LEU A 407 24.61 5.58 12.50
C LEU A 407 23.96 6.19 13.73
N ASP A 408 23.85 7.52 13.72
CA ASP A 408 23.18 8.27 14.78
C ASP A 408 22.28 9.33 14.12
N LEU A 409 21.29 8.84 13.36
CA LEU A 409 20.31 9.73 12.75
C LEU A 409 19.29 10.19 13.79
N PRO A 410 18.71 11.40 13.65
CA PRO A 410 17.69 11.88 14.57
C PRO A 410 16.46 10.96 14.55
N PRO A 411 15.78 10.78 15.70
CA PRO A 411 14.54 10.02 15.75
C PRO A 411 13.44 10.75 14.97
N SER A 412 12.61 9.99 14.26
CA SER A 412 11.38 10.47 13.66
C SER A 412 10.17 10.07 14.52
N HIS A 413 9.17 10.93 14.55
CA HIS A 413 7.94 10.72 15.31
C HIS A 413 6.75 10.64 14.37
N LEU A 414 5.88 9.65 14.59
CA LEU A 414 4.64 9.45 13.85
C LEU A 414 3.48 9.31 14.84
N VAL A 415 2.57 10.28 14.84
CA VAL A 415 1.30 10.17 15.54
C VAL A 415 0.28 9.55 14.59
N THR A 416 -0.26 8.39 14.95
CA THR A 416 -1.09 7.56 14.06
C THR A 416 -2.08 6.71 14.86
N ARG A 417 -2.92 5.97 14.15
CA ARG A 417 -3.86 5.00 14.72
C ARG A 417 -3.27 3.60 14.70
N ALA A 418 -3.60 2.81 15.72
CA ALA A 418 -3.11 1.47 15.88
C ALA A 418 -4.16 0.52 16.44
N VAL A 419 -4.04 -0.75 16.06
CA VAL A 419 -4.66 -1.89 16.71
C VAL A 419 -3.58 -2.65 17.48
N TRP A 420 -3.86 -2.99 18.74
CA TRP A 420 -2.93 -3.79 19.52
C TRP A 420 -3.67 -4.76 20.42
N TYR A 421 -3.02 -5.88 20.73
CA TYR A 421 -3.53 -6.84 21.69
C TYR A 421 -2.53 -7.06 22.82
N THR A 422 -3.04 -7.06 24.04
CA THR A 422 -2.26 -7.31 25.26
C THR A 422 -2.35 -8.78 25.64
N ILE A 423 -1.22 -9.36 26.01
CA ILE A 423 -1.08 -10.79 26.26
C ILE A 423 -0.80 -10.99 27.76
N PRO A 424 -1.80 -11.46 28.53
CA PRO A 424 -1.58 -11.78 29.94
C PRO A 424 -0.46 -12.82 30.11
N PRO A 425 0.37 -12.73 31.17
CA PRO A 425 1.41 -13.74 31.43
C PRO A 425 0.88 -15.17 31.53
N ALA A 426 -0.39 -15.34 31.93
CA ALA A 426 -1.06 -16.64 31.95
C ALA A 426 -1.19 -17.27 30.55
N LEU A 427 -1.34 -16.47 29.48
CA LEU A 427 -1.34 -16.98 28.10
C LEU A 427 0.04 -17.44 27.67
N LEU A 428 1.09 -16.69 27.99
CA LEU A 428 2.47 -17.12 27.72
C LEU A 428 2.78 -18.46 28.41
N ALA A 429 2.38 -18.61 29.67
CA ALA A 429 2.53 -19.85 30.41
C ALA A 429 1.72 -21.00 29.79
N ALA A 430 0.47 -20.74 29.38
CA ALA A 430 -0.39 -21.74 28.75
C ALA A 430 0.12 -22.18 27.37
N ALA A 431 0.81 -21.28 26.65
CA ALA A 431 1.45 -21.56 25.36
C ALA A 431 2.85 -22.19 25.48
N ASP A 432 3.32 -22.47 26.70
CA ASP A 432 4.70 -22.91 26.97
C ASP A 432 5.75 -22.00 26.29
N VAL A 433 5.54 -20.69 26.42
CA VAL A 433 6.47 -19.65 25.95
C VAL A 433 7.13 -19.02 27.18
N SER A 434 8.40 -19.37 27.39
CA SER A 434 9.18 -18.78 28.48
C SER A 434 9.37 -17.27 28.29
N LEU A 435 9.61 -16.52 29.37
CA LEU A 435 9.91 -15.09 29.28
C LEU A 435 11.15 -14.78 28.42
N ALA A 436 12.09 -15.71 28.31
CA ALA A 436 13.27 -15.56 27.46
C ALA A 436 12.94 -15.75 25.96
N ALA A 437 11.99 -16.63 25.64
CA ALA A 437 11.55 -16.89 24.25
C ALA A 437 10.47 -15.90 23.78
N ALA A 438 9.72 -15.31 24.71
CA ALA A 438 8.58 -14.44 24.42
C ALA A 438 8.90 -13.29 23.43
N PRO A 439 10.04 -12.58 23.49
CA PRO A 439 10.36 -11.57 22.47
C PRO A 439 10.35 -12.13 21.04
N GLY A 440 10.91 -13.33 20.83
CA GLY A 440 10.93 -13.98 19.51
C GLY A 440 9.54 -14.43 19.05
N ALA A 441 8.72 -14.95 19.96
CA ALA A 441 7.36 -15.41 19.67
C ALA A 441 6.44 -14.24 19.31
N LEU A 442 6.51 -13.15 20.07
CA LEU A 442 5.72 -11.94 19.82
C LEU A 442 6.10 -11.30 18.48
N HIS A 443 7.41 -11.23 18.19
CA HIS A 443 7.94 -10.67 16.96
C HIS A 443 7.59 -11.50 15.72
N ALA A 444 7.64 -12.83 15.83
CA ALA A 444 7.18 -13.72 14.79
C ALA A 444 5.66 -13.60 14.52
N ALA A 445 4.85 -13.50 15.58
CA ALA A 445 3.41 -13.27 15.45
C ALA A 445 3.10 -11.91 14.81
N GLU A 446 3.81 -10.85 15.20
CA GLU A 446 3.70 -9.52 14.61
C GLU A 446 4.00 -9.53 13.11
N HIS A 447 5.13 -10.11 12.70
CA HIS A 447 5.50 -10.19 11.29
C HIS A 447 4.49 -10.95 10.45
N ALA A 448 4.04 -12.11 10.93
CA ALA A 448 3.04 -12.91 10.25
C ALA A 448 1.72 -12.14 10.15
N ALA A 449 1.29 -11.48 11.22
CA ALA A 449 0.07 -10.67 11.22
C ALA A 449 0.15 -9.52 10.19
N ILE A 450 1.23 -8.74 10.16
CA ILE A 450 1.42 -7.70 9.14
C ILE A 450 1.42 -8.30 7.72
N GLY A 451 2.04 -9.46 7.54
CA GLY A 451 2.07 -10.17 6.26
C GLY A 451 0.70 -10.63 5.76
N MET A 452 -0.20 -10.97 6.68
CA MET A 452 -1.54 -11.49 6.40
C MET A 452 -2.64 -10.42 6.35
N LEU A 453 -2.37 -9.20 6.82
CA LEU A 453 -3.35 -8.11 6.86
C LEU A 453 -3.95 -7.74 5.47
N PRO A 454 -3.20 -7.77 4.35
CA PRO A 454 -3.76 -7.48 3.03
C PRO A 454 -4.90 -8.43 2.59
N LEU A 455 -5.09 -9.58 3.24
CA LEU A 455 -6.26 -10.44 3.00
C LEU A 455 -7.60 -9.80 3.37
N PHE A 456 -7.58 -8.73 4.17
CA PHE A 456 -8.77 -8.15 4.78
C PHE A 456 -9.00 -6.71 4.35
N THR A 457 -7.96 -5.99 3.93
CA THR A 457 -8.03 -4.58 3.55
C THR A 457 -7.14 -4.31 2.36
N ILE A 458 -7.51 -3.29 1.56
CA ILE A 458 -6.64 -2.80 0.50
C ILE A 458 -5.46 -2.04 1.14
N CYS A 459 -4.40 -2.77 1.44
CA CYS A 459 -3.12 -2.22 1.88
C CYS A 459 -1.97 -3.07 1.33
N ASP A 460 -0.83 -2.44 1.09
CA ASP A 460 0.44 -3.17 1.07
C ASP A 460 0.99 -3.23 2.49
N ARG A 461 1.85 -4.22 2.76
CA ARG A 461 2.65 -4.24 4.00
C ARG A 461 3.31 -2.90 4.27
N TRP A 462 3.63 -2.07 3.26
CA TRP A 462 4.30 -0.73 3.38
C TRP A 462 3.42 0.38 3.87
N ASP A 463 2.13 0.13 3.98
CA ASP A 463 1.16 1.07 4.50
C ASP A 463 0.97 0.90 6.02
N VAL A 464 1.66 -0.08 6.62
CA VAL A 464 1.50 -0.51 8.01
C VAL A 464 2.87 -0.78 8.64
N GLY A 465 3.02 -0.40 9.90
CA GLY A 465 4.14 -0.76 10.75
C GLY A 465 3.71 -1.66 11.90
N GLY A 466 4.68 -2.18 12.64
CA GLY A 466 4.40 -2.88 13.88
C GLY A 466 5.54 -2.78 14.87
N VAL A 467 5.18 -3.09 16.12
CA VAL A 467 6.11 -3.28 17.22
C VAL A 467 5.58 -4.38 18.12
N SER A 468 6.46 -5.29 18.53
CA SER A 468 6.23 -6.27 19.57
C SER A 468 7.20 -6.06 20.72
N THR A 469 6.69 -6.15 21.95
CA THR A 469 7.52 -6.01 23.14
C THR A 469 6.99 -6.88 24.28
N LEU A 470 7.92 -7.40 25.08
CA LEU A 470 7.59 -8.17 26.29
C LEU A 470 6.99 -7.30 27.40
N LEU A 471 7.34 -6.02 27.41
CA LEU A 471 6.84 -5.05 28.39
C LEU A 471 6.62 -3.72 27.69
N GLN A 472 5.38 -3.45 27.28
CA GLN A 472 5.02 -2.14 26.76
C GLN A 472 4.74 -1.18 27.92
N ALA A 473 5.32 0.02 27.88
CA ALA A 473 5.38 0.93 29.03
C ALA A 473 4.00 1.37 29.55
N ASP A 474 3.02 1.58 28.67
CA ASP A 474 1.70 2.10 29.03
C ASP A 474 0.72 0.99 29.46
N THR A 475 0.85 -0.20 28.89
CA THR A 475 0.01 -1.36 29.23
C THR A 475 0.57 -2.22 30.36
N GLY A 476 1.89 -2.17 30.58
CA GLY A 476 2.60 -3.02 31.54
C GLY A 476 2.60 -4.51 31.17
N LEU A 477 2.23 -4.85 29.94
CA LEU A 477 2.03 -6.22 29.48
C LEU A 477 2.81 -6.49 28.17
N PRO A 478 3.11 -7.77 27.88
CA PRO A 478 3.51 -8.17 26.54
C PRO A 478 2.45 -7.75 25.53
N THR A 479 2.86 -7.05 24.48
CA THR A 479 1.95 -6.39 23.55
C THR A 479 2.49 -6.49 22.13
N VAL A 480 1.60 -6.78 21.19
CA VAL A 480 1.84 -6.64 19.75
C VAL A 480 0.98 -5.50 19.23
N VAL A 481 1.63 -4.53 18.59
CA VAL A 481 1.03 -3.33 18.02
C VAL A 481 1.18 -3.38 16.50
N ILE A 482 0.10 -3.12 15.78
CA ILE A 482 0.07 -2.92 14.33
C ILE A 482 -0.55 -1.56 14.07
N TYR A 483 0.11 -0.70 13.31
CA TYR A 483 -0.27 0.70 13.17
C TYR A 483 -0.16 1.22 11.75
N ASP A 484 -0.96 2.22 11.43
CA ASP A 484 -0.99 2.83 10.10
C ASP A 484 0.29 3.63 9.86
N GLY A 485 0.92 3.42 8.70
CA GLY A 485 2.16 4.12 8.30
C GLY A 485 1.97 5.59 7.91
N TYR A 486 0.80 6.16 8.18
CA TYR A 486 0.38 7.50 7.77
C TYR A 486 -0.02 8.34 8.99
N ALA A 487 0.36 9.61 9.02
CA ALA A 487 -0.01 10.50 10.13
C ALA A 487 -1.54 10.58 10.27
N GLY A 488 -2.05 10.40 11.50
CA GLY A 488 -3.48 10.36 11.82
C GLY A 488 -4.24 9.11 11.36
N GLY A 489 -3.57 8.14 10.73
CA GLY A 489 -4.16 6.89 10.26
C GLY A 489 -4.85 6.97 8.88
N ALA A 490 -4.71 5.90 8.10
CA ALA A 490 -5.40 5.67 6.84
C ALA A 490 -6.74 4.93 7.02
N GLY A 491 -7.00 4.38 8.21
CA GLY A 491 -8.17 3.55 8.53
C GLY A 491 -7.86 2.05 8.56
N ILE A 492 -6.59 1.66 8.37
CA ILE A 492 -6.19 0.25 8.29
C ILE A 492 -6.31 -0.40 9.68
N ALA A 493 -5.90 0.31 10.74
CA ALA A 493 -6.02 -0.12 12.13
C ALA A 493 -7.48 -0.38 12.54
N GLU A 494 -8.42 0.47 12.14
CA GLU A 494 -9.85 0.31 12.41
C GLU A 494 -10.38 -0.97 11.78
N LEU A 495 -10.09 -1.21 10.50
CA LEU A 495 -10.51 -2.44 9.85
C LEU A 495 -9.81 -3.66 10.48
N GLY A 496 -8.53 -3.53 10.81
CA GLY A 496 -7.78 -4.55 11.55
C GLY A 496 -8.44 -4.90 12.88
N TYR A 497 -8.98 -3.92 13.59
CA TYR A 497 -9.74 -4.12 14.83
C TYR A 497 -11.07 -4.84 14.60
N GLU A 498 -11.81 -4.47 13.55
CA GLU A 498 -13.07 -5.11 13.17
C GLU A 498 -12.89 -6.58 12.79
N VAL A 499 -11.84 -6.90 12.02
CA VAL A 499 -11.59 -8.24 11.46
C VAL A 499 -10.58 -9.07 12.26
N ALA A 500 -10.13 -8.59 13.42
CA ALA A 500 -9.01 -9.16 14.18
C ALA A 500 -9.11 -10.67 14.43
N ASP A 501 -10.31 -11.20 14.73
CA ASP A 501 -10.50 -12.63 14.98
C ASP A 501 -10.16 -13.47 13.74
N ARG A 502 -10.60 -13.03 12.56
CA ARG A 502 -10.29 -13.68 11.27
C ARG A 502 -8.84 -13.46 10.87
N HIS A 503 -8.31 -12.28 11.15
CA HIS A 503 -6.93 -11.91 10.82
C HIS A 503 -5.92 -12.73 11.60
N LEU A 504 -6.07 -12.84 12.92
CA LEU A 504 -5.20 -13.65 13.76
C LEU A 504 -5.36 -15.16 13.47
N ALA A 505 -6.57 -15.63 13.13
CA ALA A 505 -6.78 -17.01 12.71
C ALA A 505 -6.04 -17.34 11.41
N ALA A 506 -6.14 -16.49 10.38
CA ALA A 506 -5.37 -16.65 9.14
C ALA A 506 -3.86 -16.53 9.37
N THR A 507 -3.44 -15.71 10.34
CA THR A 507 -2.05 -15.58 10.76
C THR A 507 -1.52 -16.88 11.36
N LEU A 508 -2.26 -17.49 12.30
CA LEU A 508 -1.91 -18.78 12.89
C LEU A 508 -1.80 -19.86 11.83
N ASP A 509 -2.81 -19.96 10.97
CA ASP A 509 -2.88 -20.96 9.91
C ASP A 509 -1.72 -20.82 8.90
N ALA A 510 -1.31 -19.59 8.55
CA ALA A 510 -0.13 -19.34 7.73
C ALA A 510 1.18 -19.79 8.40
N ILE A 511 1.30 -19.63 9.72
CA ILE A 511 2.49 -20.08 10.46
C ILE A 511 2.53 -21.62 10.52
N GLU A 512 1.42 -22.26 10.88
CA GLU A 512 1.32 -23.72 11.03
C GLU A 512 1.42 -24.45 9.69
N GLY A 513 0.86 -23.88 8.62
CA GLY A 513 0.93 -24.44 7.27
C GLY A 513 2.31 -24.35 6.62
N CYS A 514 3.24 -23.57 7.17
CA CYS A 514 4.57 -23.42 6.60
C CYS A 514 5.50 -24.58 7.02
N PRO A 515 6.13 -25.30 6.08
CA PRO A 515 6.94 -26.49 6.39
C PRO A 515 8.35 -26.19 6.92
N CYS A 516 8.75 -24.92 7.08
CA CYS A 516 10.08 -24.59 7.57
C CYS A 516 10.19 -24.78 9.09
N ASP A 517 11.39 -25.11 9.58
CA ASP A 517 11.64 -25.30 11.01
C ASP A 517 11.75 -23.95 11.75
N ASP A 518 12.74 -23.13 11.39
CA ASP A 518 13.12 -21.95 12.20
C ASP A 518 12.38 -20.65 11.84
N GLY A 519 11.54 -20.69 10.79
CA GLY A 519 10.86 -19.50 10.25
C GLY A 519 11.53 -18.94 8.99
N CYS A 520 10.71 -18.58 8.00
CA CYS A 520 11.16 -18.13 6.69
C CYS A 520 10.29 -16.95 6.16
N PRO A 521 10.60 -16.38 4.98
CA PRO A 521 9.79 -15.33 4.36
C PRO A 521 8.31 -15.70 4.12
N SER A 522 7.99 -16.99 4.09
CA SER A 522 6.64 -17.51 3.89
C SER A 522 5.80 -17.59 5.17
N CYS A 523 6.37 -17.33 6.35
CA CYS A 523 5.63 -17.32 7.61
C CYS A 523 5.99 -16.10 8.47
N VAL A 524 7.17 -16.07 9.09
CA VAL A 524 7.46 -15.15 10.20
C VAL A 524 8.55 -14.11 9.91
N GLN A 525 9.18 -14.13 8.73
CA GLN A 525 10.18 -13.11 8.38
C GLN A 525 9.56 -11.92 7.65
N SER A 526 10.03 -10.72 8.00
CA SER A 526 9.65 -9.46 7.35
C SER A 526 10.86 -8.83 6.66
N PRO A 527 10.74 -8.37 5.39
CA PRO A 527 11.81 -7.62 4.72
C PRO A 527 12.02 -6.21 5.30
N LYS A 528 11.20 -5.80 6.27
CA LYS A 528 11.21 -4.45 6.89
C LYS A 528 11.77 -4.42 8.28
N CYS A 529 12.02 -5.59 8.84
CA CYS A 529 12.44 -5.72 10.22
C CYS A 529 13.73 -4.93 10.42
N GLY A 530 13.67 -3.89 11.26
CA GLY A 530 14.82 -3.09 11.66
C GLY A 530 15.79 -3.85 12.56
N ASN A 531 15.38 -5.02 13.06
CA ASN A 531 16.18 -5.94 13.88
C ASN A 531 16.69 -7.16 13.09
N PHE A 532 16.70 -7.08 11.75
CA PHE A 532 17.23 -8.14 10.88
C PHE A 532 16.57 -9.52 11.05
N ASN A 533 15.30 -9.56 11.46
CA ASN A 533 14.56 -10.80 11.76
C ASN A 533 15.17 -11.62 12.92
N GLU A 534 15.78 -10.94 13.90
CA GLU A 534 16.35 -11.59 15.09
C GLU A 534 15.91 -10.85 16.38
N PRO A 535 15.42 -11.56 17.42
CA PRO A 535 15.04 -12.98 17.43
C PRO A 535 13.70 -13.24 16.73
N LEU A 536 13.49 -14.46 16.22
CA LEU A 536 12.19 -14.98 15.79
C LEU A 536 12.00 -16.39 16.37
N ASP A 537 10.80 -16.68 16.85
CA ASP A 537 10.39 -18.00 17.34
C ASP A 537 9.06 -18.39 16.70
N LYS A 538 9.13 -19.18 15.62
CA LYS A 538 7.97 -19.62 14.84
C LYS A 538 7.02 -20.47 15.69
N ASP A 539 7.55 -21.48 16.37
CA ASP A 539 6.74 -22.41 17.15
C ASP A 539 6.13 -21.73 18.37
N GLY A 540 6.89 -20.84 19.03
CA GLY A 540 6.38 -20.00 20.11
C GLY A 540 5.25 -19.10 19.64
N ALA A 541 5.35 -18.50 18.45
CA ALA A 541 4.26 -17.69 17.87
C ALA A 541 3.01 -18.53 17.58
N ALA A 542 3.16 -19.71 16.99
CA ALA A 542 2.04 -20.61 16.70
C ALA A 542 1.30 -21.03 17.99
N ARG A 543 2.03 -21.54 18.99
CA ARG A 543 1.42 -21.92 20.28
C ARG A 543 0.74 -20.74 20.96
N LEU A 544 1.38 -19.57 20.94
CA LEU A 544 0.82 -18.36 21.54
C LEU A 544 -0.49 -17.94 20.87
N LEU A 545 -0.53 -17.87 19.54
CA LEU A 545 -1.74 -17.52 18.79
C LEU A 545 -2.83 -18.59 18.94
N GLY A 546 -2.47 -19.89 18.95
CA GLY A 546 -3.39 -20.99 19.19
C GLY A 546 -4.10 -20.88 20.54
N VAL A 547 -3.32 -20.67 21.61
CA VAL A 547 -3.86 -20.44 22.96
C VAL A 547 -4.67 -19.16 23.04
N LEU A 548 -4.20 -18.07 22.43
CA LEU A 548 -4.91 -16.79 22.41
C LEU A 548 -6.29 -16.93 21.78
N LEU A 549 -6.40 -17.63 20.64
CA LEU A 549 -7.66 -17.82 19.90
C LEU A 549 -8.54 -18.95 20.46
N GLY A 550 -8.08 -19.68 21.47
CA GLY A 550 -8.79 -20.81 22.06
C GLY A 550 -8.75 -22.09 21.19
N ALA A 551 -7.84 -22.14 20.20
CA ALA A 551 -7.62 -23.26 19.31
C ALA A 551 -6.69 -24.33 19.92
N ARG A 552 -6.96 -24.76 21.17
CA ARG A 552 -6.23 -25.77 21.98
C ARG A 552 -4.71 -25.52 22.22
N PRO A 553 -4.18 -25.99 23.37
CA PRO A 553 -2.75 -25.95 23.68
C PRO A 553 -1.93 -27.01 22.93
#